data_AF-A0A832UYQ5-F1
#
_entry.id   AF-A0A832UYQ5-F1
#
_cell.length_a   1.000
_cell.length_b   1.000
_cell.length_c   1.000
_cell.angle_alpha   90.00
_cell.angle_beta   90.00
_cell.angle_gamma   90.00
#
_symmetry.space_group_name_H-M   'P 1'
#
loop_
_entity.id
_entity.type
_entity.pdbx_description
1 polymer ?
#
loop_
_entity_poly.entity_id
_entity_poly.type
_entity_poly.pdbx_seq_one_letter_code
_entity_poly.pdbx_strand_id
1 'polypeptide(L)'
;MRLKQDSNMRESQVEDALVTNLVFLSKMLKLPPDIKMITRQLRLKSGEARIDLLLSSGKNLCLIELKVVKFSEEWLKQIISYRDELIHLQNAGELVAGNILCFLLVTDAKERDIELAKQNNIELFFFFPLY
;
A
#
# COMPACT_ATOMS: atom_id res chain seq x y z
N MET A 1 -30.15 7.39 -17.79
CA MET A 1 -29.09 8.42 -17.71
C MET A 1 -28.00 7.87 -16.79
N ARG A 2 -26.90 7.33 -17.35
CA ARG A 2 -25.79 6.78 -16.56
C ARG A 2 -24.97 7.95 -16.05
N LEU A 3 -24.94 8.16 -14.73
CA LEU A 3 -24.03 9.10 -14.09
C LEU A 3 -22.61 8.60 -14.35
N LYS A 4 -21.88 9.28 -15.24
CA LYS A 4 -20.42 9.20 -15.27
C LYS A 4 -19.94 9.77 -13.94
N GLN A 5 -19.52 8.89 -13.03
CA GLN A 5 -18.74 9.30 -11.87
C GLN A 5 -17.32 9.58 -12.38
N ASP A 6 -17.07 10.83 -12.76
CA ASP A 6 -15.71 11.35 -12.84
C ASP A 6 -15.21 11.47 -11.39
N SER A 7 -14.64 10.39 -10.87
CA SER A 7 -13.97 10.38 -9.57
C SER A 7 -12.65 11.14 -9.70
N ASN A 8 -12.72 12.47 -9.64
CA ASN A 8 -11.58 13.37 -9.84
C ASN A 8 -10.66 13.48 -8.61
N MET A 9 -10.72 12.50 -7.70
CA MET A 9 -9.87 12.45 -6.53
C MET A 9 -8.54 11.80 -6.91
N ARG A 10 -7.45 12.55 -6.73
CA ARG A 10 -6.11 12.10 -7.09
C ARG A 10 -5.55 11.19 -5.99
N GLU A 11 -4.81 10.15 -6.37
CA GLU A 11 -4.06 9.29 -5.43
C GLU A 11 -3.27 10.10 -4.41
N SER A 12 -2.65 11.21 -4.85
CA SER A 12 -1.91 12.13 -3.98
C SER A 12 -2.73 12.72 -2.83
N GLN A 13 -4.01 13.01 -3.04
CA GLN A 13 -4.88 13.58 -2.00
C GLN A 13 -5.22 12.55 -0.92
N VAL A 14 -5.44 11.30 -1.33
CA VAL A 14 -5.69 10.20 -0.40
C VAL A 14 -4.41 9.88 0.37
N GLU A 15 -3.27 9.82 -0.31
CA GLU A 15 -1.98 9.63 0.32
C GLU A 15 -1.72 10.71 1.39
N ASP A 16 -1.90 12.00 1.04
CA ASP A 16 -1.74 13.12 1.98
C ASP A 16 -2.68 12.99 3.20
N ALA A 17 -3.93 12.58 2.99
CA ALA A 17 -4.88 12.38 4.09
C ALA A 17 -4.46 11.23 5.02
N LEU A 18 -3.98 10.11 4.47
CA LEU A 18 -3.51 8.96 5.25
C LEU A 18 -2.24 9.30 6.05
N VAL A 19 -1.30 10.01 5.42
CA VAL A 19 -0.03 10.47 6.01
C VAL A 19 -0.28 11.44 7.17
N THR A 20 -1.24 12.35 7.01
CA THR A 20 -1.58 13.35 8.03
C THR A 20 -2.23 12.72 9.27
N ASN A 21 -2.85 11.54 9.13
CA ASN A 21 -3.52 10.85 10.22
C ASN A 21 -3.06 9.38 10.35
N LEU A 22 -1.83 9.19 10.82
CA LEU A 22 -1.26 7.86 11.06
C LEU A 22 -2.08 7.01 12.04
N VAL A 23 -2.79 7.62 12.99
CA VAL A 23 -3.68 6.88 13.91
C VAL A 23 -4.87 6.28 13.16
N PHE A 24 -5.42 7.02 12.20
CA PHE A 24 -6.47 6.49 11.33
C PHE A 24 -5.91 5.37 10.44
N LEU A 25 -4.74 5.58 9.83
CA LEU A 25 -4.09 4.58 9.00
C LEU A 25 -3.78 3.29 9.77
N SER A 26 -3.28 3.38 11.00
CA SER A 26 -3.00 2.20 11.84
C SER A 26 -4.27 1.41 12.14
N LYS A 27 -5.37 2.11 12.47
CA LYS A 27 -6.68 1.48 12.70
C LYS A 27 -7.21 0.80 11.45
N MET A 28 -7.10 1.48 10.30
CA MET A 28 -7.54 0.94 9.01
C MET A 28 -6.79 -0.35 8.70
N LEU A 29 -5.47 -0.35 8.83
CA LEU A 29 -4.60 -1.50 8.57
C LEU A 29 -4.56 -2.53 9.71
N LYS A 30 -5.35 -2.34 10.78
CA LYS A 30 -5.35 -3.17 12.00
C LYS A 30 -3.95 -3.35 12.61
N LEU A 31 -3.11 -2.33 12.50
CA LEU A 31 -1.78 -2.27 13.08
C LEU A 31 -1.82 -1.68 14.50
N PRO A 32 -0.83 -2.01 15.36
CA PRO A 32 -0.58 -1.28 16.60
C PRO A 32 -0.52 0.23 16.37
N PRO A 33 -0.94 1.06 17.35
CA PRO A 33 -1.04 2.51 17.18
C PRO A 33 0.31 3.22 17.03
N ASP A 34 1.44 2.55 17.28
CA ASP A 34 2.79 3.13 17.28
C ASP A 34 3.47 3.11 15.90
N ILE A 35 2.69 3.17 14.82
CA ILE A 35 3.26 3.20 13.47
C ILE A 35 4.08 4.48 13.24
N LYS A 36 5.22 4.34 12.57
CA LYS A 36 6.08 5.47 12.20
C LYS A 36 6.31 5.50 10.71
N MET A 37 6.25 6.68 10.13
CA MET A 37 6.60 6.89 8.73
C MET A 37 8.10 6.73 8.54
N ILE A 38 8.50 5.86 7.62
CA ILE A 38 9.89 5.77 7.17
C ILE A 38 10.08 6.71 6.00
N THR A 39 9.22 6.58 4.98
CA THR A 39 9.30 7.38 3.77
C THR A 39 7.99 7.34 2.98
N ARG A 40 7.82 8.33 2.10
CA ARG A 40 6.76 8.44 1.10
C ARG A 40 7.39 8.45 -0.28
N GLN A 41 6.71 7.91 -1.28
CA GLN A 41 7.13 7.97 -2.68
C GLN A 41 8.59 7.49 -2.86
N LEU A 42 8.93 6.39 -2.19
CA LEU A 42 10.29 5.84 -2.18
C LEU A 42 10.62 5.33 -3.57
N ARG A 43 11.60 5.98 -4.21
CA ARG A 43 12.15 5.52 -5.48
C ARG A 43 12.97 4.27 -5.26
N LEU A 44 12.61 3.24 -6.00
CA LEU A 44 13.33 1.99 -6.05
C LEU A 44 14.50 2.08 -7.03
N LYS A 45 15.58 1.33 -6.79
CA LYS A 45 16.78 1.39 -7.64
C LYS A 45 16.54 0.76 -9.02
N SER A 46 15.51 -0.08 -9.12
CA SER A 46 15.15 -0.83 -10.32
C SER A 46 14.47 -0.01 -11.44
N GLY A 47 14.09 1.26 -11.23
CA GLY A 47 13.53 2.10 -12.29
C GLY A 47 12.77 3.35 -11.82
N GLU A 48 11.77 3.79 -12.60
CA GLU A 48 10.89 4.93 -12.27
C GLU A 48 9.83 4.63 -11.21
N ALA A 49 9.70 3.36 -10.84
CA ALA A 49 8.72 2.85 -9.88
C ALA A 49 8.92 3.45 -8.48
N ARG A 50 7.80 3.75 -7.81
CA ARG A 50 7.78 4.34 -6.48
C ARG A 50 6.83 3.58 -5.59
N ILE A 51 7.29 3.26 -4.39
CA ILE A 51 6.43 2.80 -3.31
C ILE A 51 5.71 4.03 -2.75
N ASP A 52 4.38 3.99 -2.68
CA ASP A 52 3.59 5.11 -2.16
C ASP A 52 3.95 5.39 -0.69
N LEU A 53 3.84 4.40 0.19
CA LEU A 53 4.19 4.55 1.61
C LEU A 53 4.97 3.35 2.14
N LEU A 54 6.00 3.66 2.94
CA LEU A 54 6.71 2.68 3.75
C LEU A 54 6.73 3.14 5.21
N LEU A 55 6.20 2.30 6.10
CA LEU A 55 6.08 2.58 7.53
C LEU A 55 6.76 1.48 8.35
N SER A 56 7.08 1.77 9.62
CA SER A 56 7.42 0.75 10.61
C SER A 56 6.30 0.57 11.62
N SER A 57 6.09 -0.67 12.07
CA SER A 57 5.24 -1.03 13.20
C SER A 57 5.91 -2.18 13.97
N GLY A 58 6.53 -1.85 15.11
CA GLY A 58 7.36 -2.80 15.86
C GLY A 58 8.49 -3.38 15.00
N LYS A 59 8.47 -4.70 14.79
CA LYS A 59 9.46 -5.44 13.97
C LYS A 59 9.06 -5.56 12.50
N ASN A 60 7.98 -4.90 12.10
CA ASN A 60 7.43 -5.01 10.77
C ASN A 60 7.71 -3.74 9.95
N LEU A 61 8.04 -3.92 8.68
CA LEU A 61 7.96 -2.90 7.66
C LEU A 61 6.62 -3.04 6.94
N CYS A 62 5.83 -1.98 6.92
CA CYS A 62 4.53 -1.96 6.27
C CYS A 62 4.68 -1.27 4.92
N LEU A 63 4.65 -2.06 3.85
CA LEU A 63 4.61 -1.62 2.47
C LEU A 63 3.16 -1.39 2.08
N ILE A 64 2.83 -0.16 1.68
CA ILE A 64 1.48 0.21 1.28
C ILE A 64 1.53 0.74 -0.15
N GLU A 65 0.71 0.14 -1.02
CA GLU A 65 0.45 0.61 -2.37
C GLU A 65 -1.00 1.10 -2.44
N LEU A 66 -1.20 2.30 -2.99
CA LEU A 66 -2.49 2.96 -3.08
C LEU A 66 -2.92 3.08 -4.53
N LYS A 67 -4.16 2.69 -4.82
CA LYS A 67 -4.76 2.79 -6.14
C LYS A 67 -6.17 3.36 -6.01
N VAL A 68 -6.44 4.54 -6.57
CA VAL A 68 -7.80 5.13 -6.60
C VAL A 68 -8.58 4.53 -7.79
N VAL A 69 -8.50 3.22 -7.93
CA VAL A 69 -9.16 2.41 -8.96
C VAL A 69 -9.53 1.05 -8.37
N LYS A 70 -10.30 0.27 -9.14
CA LYS A 70 -10.59 -1.12 -8.80
C LYS A 70 -9.32 -1.97 -8.84
N PHE A 71 -9.33 -3.06 -8.10
CA PHE A 71 -8.28 -4.07 -8.15
C PHE A 71 -8.00 -4.53 -9.59
N SER A 72 -6.70 -4.74 -9.85
CA SER A 72 -6.17 -5.38 -11.04
C SER A 72 -5.00 -6.25 -10.60
N GLU A 73 -4.79 -7.36 -11.31
CA GLU A 73 -3.60 -8.21 -11.10
C GLU A 73 -2.29 -7.46 -11.36
N GLU A 74 -2.32 -6.38 -12.13
CA GLU A 74 -1.15 -5.51 -12.35
C GLU A 74 -0.71 -4.85 -11.04
N TRP A 75 -1.66 -4.36 -10.23
CA TRP A 75 -1.38 -3.76 -8.93
C TRP A 75 -0.85 -4.80 -7.94
N LEU A 76 -1.36 -6.03 -8.03
CA LEU A 76 -0.85 -7.16 -7.24
C LEU A 76 0.61 -7.48 -7.61
N LYS A 77 0.91 -7.58 -8.91
CA LYS A 77 2.29 -7.81 -9.39
C LYS A 77 3.23 -6.68 -8.97
N GLN A 78 2.74 -5.44 -9.00
CA GLN A 78 3.51 -4.26 -8.61
C GLN A 78 3.92 -4.33 -7.13
N ILE A 79 2.97 -4.55 -6.21
CA ILE A 79 3.30 -4.63 -4.78
C ILE A 79 4.17 -5.87 -4.44
N ILE A 80 4.01 -6.99 -5.17
CA ILE A 80 4.91 -8.15 -5.05
C ILE A 80 6.34 -7.76 -5.44
N SER A 81 6.51 -7.09 -6.59
CA SER A 81 7.82 -6.63 -7.04
C SER A 81 8.48 -5.70 -6.03
N TYR A 82 7.70 -4.82 -5.39
CA TYR A 82 8.20 -3.90 -4.38
C TYR A 82 8.64 -4.62 -3.11
N ARG A 83 7.86 -5.59 -2.65
CA ARG A 83 8.24 -6.45 -1.53
C ARG A 83 9.57 -7.15 -1.81
N ASP A 84 9.71 -7.76 -2.98
CA ASP A 84 10.89 -8.54 -3.32
C ASP A 84 12.14 -7.62 -3.40
N GLU A 85 12.00 -6.40 -3.90
CA GLU A 85 13.08 -5.41 -3.86
C GLU A 85 13.43 -4.97 -2.43
N LEU A 86 12.45 -4.73 -1.56
CA LEU A 86 12.72 -4.43 -0.14
C LEU A 86 13.46 -5.59 0.55
N ILE A 87 13.12 -6.84 0.23
CA ILE A 87 13.85 -8.02 0.72
C ILE A 87 15.31 -7.98 0.23
N HIS A 88 15.53 -7.67 -1.04
CA HIS A 88 16.90 -7.52 -1.58
C HIS A 88 17.68 -6.42 -0.84
N LEU A 89 17.06 -5.26 -0.57
CA LEU A 89 17.69 -4.18 0.19
C LEU A 89 18.00 -4.60 1.64
N GLN A 90 17.12 -5.36 2.29
CA GLN A 90 17.39 -5.93 3.62
C GLN A 90 18.59 -6.88 3.58
N ASN A 91 18.65 -7.78 2.60
CA ASN A 91 19.74 -8.74 2.45
C ASN A 91 21.08 -8.07 2.13
N ALA A 92 21.07 -6.92 1.44
CA ALA A 92 22.24 -6.11 1.17
C ALA A 92 22.67 -5.21 2.35
N GLY A 93 21.89 -5.18 3.44
CA GLY A 93 22.13 -4.29 4.59
C GLY A 93 21.81 -2.81 4.30
N GLU A 94 21.12 -2.52 3.21
CA GLU A 94 20.72 -1.17 2.80
C GLU A 94 19.37 -0.74 3.40
N LEU A 95 18.60 -1.71 3.93
CA LEU A 95 17.34 -1.49 4.64
C LEU A 95 17.33 -2.30 5.94
N VAL A 96 16.70 -1.75 6.98
CA VAL A 96 16.59 -2.45 8.27
C VAL A 96 15.84 -3.79 8.12
N ALA A 97 16.39 -4.84 8.71
CA ALA A 97 15.76 -6.16 8.73
C ALA A 97 14.46 -6.14 9.56
N GLY A 98 13.42 -6.77 9.04
CA GLY A 98 12.09 -6.84 9.65
C GLY A 98 11.10 -7.55 8.73
N ASN A 99 9.99 -8.04 9.27
CA ASN A 99 8.99 -8.71 8.45
C ASN A 99 8.29 -7.68 7.56
N ILE A 100 8.15 -7.96 6.27
CA ILE A 100 7.47 -7.04 5.35
C ILE A 100 5.99 -7.44 5.24
N LEU A 101 5.11 -6.58 5.75
CA LEU A 101 3.66 -6.68 5.60
C LEU A 101 3.23 -5.83 4.40
N CYS A 102 2.45 -6.42 3.49
CA CYS A 102 2.05 -5.77 2.25
C CYS A 102 0.56 -5.44 2.27
N PHE A 103 0.24 -4.18 2.03
CA PHE A 103 -1.13 -3.66 2.04
C PHE A 103 -1.43 -3.01 0.69
N LEU A 104 -2.46 -3.50 0.00
CA LEU A 104 -2.93 -2.92 -1.25
C LEU A 104 -4.28 -2.25 -1.02
N LEU A 105 -4.33 -0.94 -1.26
CA LEU A 105 -5.52 -0.13 -1.05
C LEU A 105 -6.17 0.17 -2.40
N VAL A 106 -7.42 -0.26 -2.58
CA VAL A 106 -8.18 -0.10 -3.82
C VAL A 106 -9.58 0.43 -3.53
N THR A 107 -10.29 0.93 -4.54
CA THR A 107 -11.67 1.41 -4.35
C THR A 107 -12.70 0.28 -4.38
N ASP A 108 -12.37 -0.87 -4.99
CA ASP A 108 -13.29 -2.00 -5.17
C ASP A 108 -12.51 -3.27 -5.56
N ALA A 109 -12.97 -4.46 -5.17
CA ALA A 109 -12.46 -5.76 -5.63
C ALA A 109 -13.53 -6.86 -5.46
N LYS A 110 -13.39 -7.96 -6.21
CA LYS A 110 -14.24 -9.14 -6.08
C LYS A 110 -13.68 -10.11 -5.04
N GLU A 111 -14.50 -11.05 -4.54
CA GLU A 111 -14.04 -12.09 -3.59
C GLU A 111 -12.82 -12.87 -4.10
N ARG A 112 -12.84 -13.28 -5.38
CA ARG A 112 -11.70 -13.95 -6.02
C ARG A 112 -10.40 -13.12 -5.99
N ASP A 113 -10.52 -11.80 -6.05
CA ASP A 113 -9.38 -10.88 -6.06
C ASP A 113 -8.79 -10.79 -4.63
N ILE A 114 -9.66 -10.80 -3.61
CA ILE A 114 -9.28 -10.89 -2.18
C ILE A 114 -8.53 -12.18 -1.91
N GLU A 115 -9.05 -13.31 -2.39
CA GLU A 115 -8.41 -14.61 -2.25
C GLU A 115 -7.04 -14.65 -2.93
N LEU A 116 -6.95 -14.12 -4.15
CA LEU A 116 -5.71 -14.06 -4.90
C LEU A 116 -4.63 -13.22 -4.19
N ALA A 117 -4.99 -12.05 -3.65
CA ALA A 117 -4.06 -11.23 -2.88
C ALA A 117 -3.60 -11.95 -1.60
N LYS A 118 -4.53 -12.60 -0.89
CA LYS A 118 -4.24 -13.36 0.33
C LYS A 118 -3.28 -14.53 0.08
N GLN A 119 -3.45 -15.25 -1.03
CA GLN A 119 -2.51 -16.31 -1.45
C GLN A 119 -1.08 -15.78 -1.66
N ASN A 120 -0.93 -14.49 -1.98
CA ASN A 120 0.35 -13.82 -2.15
C ASN A 120 0.83 -13.07 -0.90
N ASN A 121 0.20 -13.28 0.26
CA ASN A 121 0.49 -12.58 1.52
C ASN A 121 0.32 -11.06 1.43
N ILE A 122 -0.71 -10.60 0.71
CA ILE A 122 -1.07 -9.19 0.58
C ILE A 122 -2.47 -9.00 1.14
N GLU A 123 -2.61 -8.07 2.10
CA GLU A 123 -3.91 -7.70 2.65
C GLU A 123 -4.52 -6.58 1.80
N LEU A 124 -5.72 -6.82 1.29
CA LEU A 124 -6.50 -5.85 0.53
C LEU A 124 -7.37 -5.02 1.46
N PHE A 125 -7.30 -3.69 1.31
CA PHE A 125 -8.17 -2.75 2.00
C PHE A 125 -8.97 -1.93 1.00
N PHE A 126 -10.26 -1.77 1.31
CA PHE A 126 -11.18 -0.95 0.54
C PHE A 126 -11.29 0.43 1.18
N PHE A 127 -11.20 1.46 0.37
CA PHE A 127 -11.57 2.80 0.79
C PHE A 127 -12.54 3.40 -0.21
N PHE A 128 -13.51 4.14 0.33
CA PHE A 128 -14.39 4.95 -0.48
C PHE A 128 -13.87 6.39 -0.45
N PRO A 129 -13.60 6.99 -1.61
CA PRO A 129 -13.51 8.44 -1.72
C PRO A 129 -14.78 9.05 -1.10
N LEU A 130 -14.68 9.66 0.07
CA LEU A 130 -15.81 10.41 0.61
C LEU A 130 -15.93 11.69 -0.21
N TYR A 131 -17.09 11.87 -0.86
CA TYR A 131 -17.51 13.10 -1.52
C TYR A 131 -18.21 14.01 -0.53
#